data_AF-A0A7K8KLS0-F1
#
_entry.id   AF-A0A7K8KLS0-F1
#
_cell.length_a   1.000
_cell.length_b   1.000
_cell.length_c   1.000
_cell.angle_alpha   90.00
_cell.angle_beta   90.00
_cell.angle_gamma   90.00
#
_symmetry.space_group_name_H-M   'P 1'
#
loop_
_entity.id
_entity.type
_entity.pdbx_description
1 polymer ?
#
loop_
_entity_poly.entity_id
_entity_poly.type
_entity_poly.pdbx_seq_one_letter_code
_entity_poly.pdbx_strand_id
1 'polypeptide(L)'
;LLPCPDISTRSGQILQLAPGFLHSECTAMRHLVLRGLVELCKTPVMAKRTKSLLPSLIELLKDADTEVVEKTLSVLSKVLLAMDIQIPSNIALQLAERLRPLFDNESRNVRVLSIRVFGDVMMLVEQEGRKALKAEVHQSLILLVCHLHDK
;
A
#
# COMPACT_ATOMS: atom_id res chain seq x y z
N LEU A 1 -2.95 -34.65 21.89
CA LEU A 1 -3.21 -33.26 21.46
C LEU A 1 -1.96 -32.76 20.77
N LEU A 2 -1.97 -32.61 19.45
CA LEU A 2 -0.82 -32.04 18.73
C LEU A 2 -0.61 -30.59 19.21
N PRO A 3 0.63 -30.15 19.49
CA PRO A 3 0.88 -28.76 19.85
C PRO A 3 0.56 -27.90 18.63
N CYS A 4 -0.54 -27.14 18.68
CA CYS A 4 -0.81 -26.15 17.65
C CYS A 4 0.19 -25.01 17.88
N PRO A 5 1.14 -24.76 16.95
CA PRO A 5 2.05 -23.63 17.11
C PRO A 5 1.22 -22.36 17.24
N ASP A 6 1.67 -21.48 18.15
CA ASP A 6 1.04 -20.20 18.44
C ASP A 6 0.63 -19.48 17.14
N ILE A 7 -0.60 -18.95 17.11
CA ILE A 7 -1.19 -18.25 15.97
C ILE A 7 -0.26 -17.10 15.53
N SER A 8 0.49 -16.54 16.46
CA SER A 8 1.51 -15.52 16.21
C SER A 8 2.69 -16.04 15.36
N THR A 9 3.09 -17.30 15.48
CA THR A 9 4.18 -17.93 14.71
C THR A 9 3.71 -18.32 13.32
N ARG A 10 2.49 -18.87 13.21
CA ARG A 10 1.91 -19.28 11.92
C ARG A 10 1.65 -18.08 11.00
N SER A 11 1.19 -16.96 11.56
CA SER A 11 1.00 -15.72 10.79
C SER A 11 2.30 -15.14 10.24
N GLY A 12 3.41 -15.25 10.98
CA GLY A 12 4.73 -14.86 10.49
C GLY A 12 5.19 -15.67 9.27
N GLN A 13 4.97 -16.99 9.29
CA GLN A 13 5.29 -17.87 8.16
C GLN A 13 4.44 -17.56 6.91
N ILE A 14 3.16 -17.24 7.09
CA ILE A 14 2.27 -16.85 5.98
C ILE A 14 2.78 -15.56 5.31
N LEU A 15 3.23 -14.57 6.09
CA LEU A 15 3.77 -13.32 5.54
C LEU A 15 5.07 -13.55 4.76
N GLN A 16 5.88 -14.56 5.11
CA GLN A 16 7.10 -14.89 4.34
C GLN A 16 6.80 -15.44 2.96
N LEU A 17 5.68 -16.15 2.79
CA LEU A 17 5.27 -16.70 1.49
C LEU A 17 4.49 -15.70 0.64
N ALA A 18 3.92 -14.66 1.27
CA ALA A 18 3.07 -13.68 0.60
C ALA A 18 3.71 -13.01 -0.64
N PRO A 19 5.01 -12.61 -0.66
CA PRO A 19 5.62 -12.03 -1.86
C PRO A 19 5.52 -12.91 -3.11
N GLY A 20 5.67 -14.22 -2.96
CA GLY A 20 5.58 -15.16 -4.09
C GLY A 20 4.15 -15.27 -4.62
N PHE A 21 3.15 -15.28 -3.74
CA PHE A 21 1.73 -15.32 -4.13
C PHE A 21 1.24 -13.98 -4.68
N LEU A 22 1.76 -12.86 -4.18
CA LEU A 22 1.46 -11.50 -4.65
C LEU A 22 1.90 -11.31 -6.10
N HIS A 23 2.98 -11.96 -6.53
CA HIS A 23 3.49 -11.89 -7.91
C HIS A 23 3.17 -13.13 -8.76
N SER A 24 2.20 -13.94 -8.33
CA SER A 24 1.77 -15.10 -9.10
C SER A 24 1.13 -14.67 -10.43
N GLU A 25 1.43 -15.38 -11.52
CA GLU A 25 0.73 -15.23 -12.80
C GLU A 25 -0.77 -15.54 -12.67
N CYS A 26 -1.15 -16.36 -11.68
CA CYS A 26 -2.54 -16.64 -11.38
C CYS A 26 -3.20 -15.44 -10.69
N THR A 27 -4.02 -14.70 -11.44
CA THR A 27 -4.80 -13.56 -10.94
C THR A 27 -5.68 -13.94 -9.75
N ALA A 28 -6.28 -15.13 -9.74
CA ALA A 28 -7.07 -15.60 -8.60
C ALA A 28 -6.22 -15.74 -7.31
N MET A 29 -4.96 -16.15 -7.44
CA MET A 29 -4.03 -16.24 -6.31
C MET A 29 -3.66 -14.86 -5.77
N ARG A 30 -3.35 -13.90 -6.65
CA ARG A 30 -3.10 -12.50 -6.25
C ARG A 30 -4.29 -11.93 -5.48
N HIS A 31 -5.50 -12.15 -5.96
CA HIS A 31 -6.73 -11.74 -5.27
C HIS A 31 -6.92 -12.39 -3.92
N LEU A 32 -6.69 -13.71 -3.82
CA LEU A 32 -6.85 -14.44 -2.56
C LEU A 32 -5.87 -13.96 -1.50
N VAL A 33 -4.59 -13.81 -1.85
CA VAL A 33 -3.57 -13.36 -0.89
C VAL A 33 -3.86 -11.92 -0.43
N LEU A 34 -4.24 -11.02 -1.34
CA LEU A 34 -4.59 -9.64 -0.99
C LEU A 34 -5.84 -9.57 -0.11
N ARG A 35 -6.86 -10.39 -0.40
CA ARG A 35 -8.05 -10.48 0.45
C ARG A 35 -7.69 -10.95 1.86
N GLY A 36 -6.81 -11.94 1.97
CA GLY A 36 -6.27 -12.41 3.25
C GLY A 36 -5.51 -11.30 3.98
N LEU A 37 -4.66 -10.54 3.29
CA LEU A 37 -3.91 -9.43 3.88
C LEU A 37 -4.82 -8.30 4.37
N VAL A 38 -5.89 -7.95 3.62
CA VAL A 38 -6.88 -6.95 4.05
C VAL A 38 -7.53 -7.36 5.37
N GLU A 39 -7.88 -8.65 5.51
CA GLU A 39 -8.48 -9.19 6.73
C GLU A 39 -7.49 -9.21 7.90
N LEU A 40 -6.27 -9.72 7.67
CA LEU A 40 -5.21 -9.77 8.68
C LEU A 40 -4.87 -8.39 9.22
N CYS A 41 -4.74 -7.39 8.34
CA CYS A 41 -4.38 -6.02 8.70
C CYS A 41 -5.48 -5.26 9.46
N LYS A 42 -6.65 -5.87 9.75
CA LYS A 42 -7.61 -5.28 10.69
C LYS A 42 -7.06 -5.17 12.11
N THR A 43 -6.08 -6.00 12.46
CA THR A 43 -5.38 -5.91 13.75
C THR A 43 -4.09 -5.09 13.61
N PRO A 44 -3.79 -4.13 14.50
CA PRO A 44 -2.56 -3.34 14.42
C PRO A 44 -1.29 -4.18 14.47
N VAL A 45 -1.30 -5.29 15.22
CA VAL A 45 -0.16 -6.20 15.33
C VAL A 45 0.18 -6.84 13.97
N MET A 46 -0.83 -7.31 13.23
CA MET A 46 -0.60 -7.88 11.90
C MET A 46 -0.24 -6.79 10.88
N ALA A 47 -0.92 -5.64 10.93
CA ALA A 47 -0.59 -4.51 10.04
C ALA A 47 0.87 -4.07 10.17
N LYS A 48 1.40 -3.98 11.41
CA LYS A 48 2.83 -3.74 11.66
C LYS A 48 3.72 -4.81 11.06
N ARG A 49 3.38 -6.09 11.21
CA ARG A 49 4.16 -7.21 10.63
C ARG A 49 4.15 -7.20 9.11
N THR A 50 3.06 -6.78 8.49
CA THR A 50 2.92 -6.65 7.03
C THR A 50 3.81 -5.55 6.44
N LYS A 51 4.44 -4.70 7.25
CA LYS A 51 5.45 -3.72 6.80
C LYS A 51 6.57 -4.36 5.96
N SER A 52 6.95 -5.61 6.25
CA SER A 52 7.97 -6.33 5.48
C SER A 52 7.59 -6.53 4.01
N LEU A 53 6.30 -6.45 3.68
CA LEU A 53 5.77 -6.60 2.31
C LEU A 53 5.70 -5.29 1.54
N LEU A 54 6.08 -4.14 2.13
CA LEU A 54 6.02 -2.84 1.46
C LEU A 54 6.61 -2.84 0.05
N PRO A 55 7.81 -3.39 -0.22
CA PRO A 55 8.36 -3.41 -1.58
C PRO A 55 7.42 -4.09 -2.58
N SER A 56 6.92 -5.28 -2.24
CA SER A 56 5.97 -6.03 -3.08
C SER A 56 4.64 -5.29 -3.27
N LEU A 57 4.12 -4.65 -2.22
CA LEU A 57 2.89 -3.87 -2.30
C LEU A 57 3.07 -2.63 -3.19
N ILE A 58 4.23 -1.97 -3.15
CA ILE A 58 4.55 -0.81 -4.00
C ILE A 58 4.63 -1.21 -5.48
N GLU A 59 5.10 -2.42 -5.78
CA GLU A 59 5.13 -2.95 -7.14
C GLU A 59 3.72 -3.21 -7.69
N LEU A 60 2.83 -3.77 -6.87
CA LEU A 60 1.44 -4.04 -7.24
C LEU A 60 0.58 -2.79 -7.50
N LEU A 61 1.03 -1.60 -7.12
CA LEU A 61 0.35 -0.35 -7.50
C LEU A 61 0.35 -0.10 -9.02
N LYS A 62 1.18 -0.83 -9.79
CA LYS A 62 1.19 -0.79 -11.26
C LYS A 62 0.45 -1.97 -11.91
N ASP A 63 -0.21 -2.83 -11.13
CA ASP A 63 -0.94 -3.97 -11.71
C ASP A 63 -2.04 -3.45 -12.66
N ALA A 64 -2.26 -4.16 -13.76
CA ALA A 64 -3.30 -3.83 -14.73
C ALA A 64 -4.71 -4.14 -14.17
N ASP A 65 -4.78 -5.04 -13.19
CA ASP A 65 -6.02 -5.39 -12.51
C ASP A 65 -6.37 -4.35 -11.45
N THR A 66 -7.47 -3.62 -11.69
CA THR A 66 -7.93 -2.55 -10.81
C THR A 66 -8.31 -3.07 -9.41
N GLU A 67 -8.83 -4.29 -9.29
CA GLU A 67 -9.19 -4.88 -8.00
C GLU A 67 -7.93 -5.24 -7.18
N VAL A 68 -6.85 -5.68 -7.85
CA VAL A 68 -5.53 -5.88 -7.23
C VAL A 68 -4.99 -4.55 -6.70
N VAL A 69 -5.03 -3.48 -7.50
CA VAL A 69 -4.58 -2.14 -7.08
C VAL A 69 -5.41 -1.63 -5.90
N GLU A 70 -6.73 -1.74 -5.94
CA GLU A 70 -7.63 -1.27 -4.87
C GLU A 70 -7.36 -2.00 -3.53
N LYS A 71 -7.23 -3.34 -3.56
CA LYS A 71 -6.91 -4.11 -2.35
C LYS A 71 -5.51 -3.79 -1.83
N THR A 72 -4.54 -3.61 -2.73
CA THR A 72 -3.17 -3.20 -2.37
C THR A 72 -3.18 -1.87 -1.63
N LEU A 73 -3.92 -0.87 -2.13
CA LEU A 73 -4.10 0.43 -1.47
C LEU A 73 -4.75 0.29 -0.09
N SER A 74 -5.75 -0.58 0.05
CA SER A 74 -6.39 -0.86 1.35
C SER A 74 -5.41 -1.48 2.36
N VAL A 75 -4.55 -2.41 1.92
CA VAL A 75 -3.49 -2.98 2.77
C VAL A 75 -2.48 -1.91 3.15
N LEU A 76 -1.98 -1.12 2.19
CA LEU A 76 -1.03 -0.03 2.44
C LEU A 76 -1.57 0.97 3.46
N SER A 77 -2.82 1.43 3.31
CA SER A 77 -3.43 2.37 4.28
C SER A 77 -3.43 1.79 5.70
N LYS A 78 -3.74 0.50 5.87
CA LYS A 78 -3.71 -0.15 7.20
C LYS A 78 -2.29 -0.29 7.75
N VAL A 79 -1.33 -0.66 6.90
CA VAL A 79 0.08 -0.78 7.26
C VAL A 79 0.64 0.57 7.70
N LEU A 80 0.41 1.63 6.92
CA LEU A 80 0.86 2.99 7.22
C LEU A 80 0.22 3.52 8.50
N LEU A 81 -1.10 3.34 8.68
CA LEU A 81 -1.80 3.75 9.90
C LEU A 81 -1.27 3.04 11.16
N ALA A 82 -0.79 1.81 11.02
CA ALA A 82 -0.23 1.05 12.13
C ALA A 82 1.25 1.36 12.38
N MET A 83 1.91 2.17 11.55
CA MET A 83 3.31 2.54 11.78
C MET A 83 3.45 3.47 12.97
N ASP A 84 4.39 3.14 13.84
CA ASP A 84 4.87 3.94 14.97
C ASP A 84 6.22 4.61 14.68
N ILE A 85 6.79 4.35 13.51
CA ILE A 85 8.07 4.89 13.06
C ILE A 85 7.92 5.54 11.69
N GLN A 86 8.83 6.47 11.40
CA GLN A 86 8.87 7.14 10.11
C GLN A 86 9.19 6.17 8.96
N ILE A 87 8.75 6.54 7.76
CA ILE A 87 9.05 5.82 6.53
C ILE A 87 10.38 6.35 5.97
N PRO A 88 11.33 5.45 5.66
CA PRO A 88 12.56 5.84 4.99
C PRO A 88 12.31 6.67 3.74
N SER A 89 13.10 7.72 3.56
CA SER A 89 12.91 8.70 2.47
C SER A 89 12.80 8.05 1.09
N ASN A 90 13.59 7.01 0.80
CA ASN A 90 13.54 6.27 -0.47
C ASN A 90 12.25 5.47 -0.68
N ILE A 91 11.64 4.93 0.39
CA ILE A 91 10.36 4.22 0.32
C ILE A 91 9.21 5.21 0.17
N ALA A 92 9.26 6.33 0.89
CA ALA A 92 8.25 7.38 0.77
C ALA A 92 8.20 7.97 -0.65
N LEU A 93 9.36 8.23 -1.25
CA LEU A 93 9.43 8.71 -2.64
C LEU A 93 8.88 7.69 -3.64
N GLN A 94 9.27 6.41 -3.51
CA GLN A 94 8.70 5.36 -4.36
C GLN A 94 7.17 5.29 -4.22
N LEU A 95 6.63 5.31 -3.00
CA LEU A 95 5.18 5.33 -2.80
C LEU A 95 4.54 6.54 -3.49
N ALA A 96 5.07 7.74 -3.31
CA ALA A 96 4.55 8.95 -3.92
C ALA A 96 4.52 8.87 -5.46
N GLU A 97 5.62 8.42 -6.07
CA GLU A 97 5.73 8.24 -7.52
C GLU A 97 4.73 7.21 -8.06
N ARG A 98 4.49 6.10 -7.33
CA ARG A 98 3.53 5.07 -7.74
C ARG A 98 2.07 5.46 -7.51
N LEU A 99 1.80 6.25 -6.49
CA LEU A 99 0.45 6.67 -6.13
C LEU A 99 -0.07 7.79 -7.03
N ARG A 100 0.80 8.72 -7.44
CA ARG A 100 0.40 9.91 -8.21
C ARG A 100 -0.39 9.59 -9.50
N PRO A 101 0.01 8.62 -10.35
CA PRO A 101 -0.78 8.26 -11.54
C PRO A 101 -2.17 7.72 -11.20
N LEU A 102 -2.37 7.15 -10.01
CA LEU A 102 -3.65 6.57 -9.59
C LEU A 102 -4.70 7.64 -9.24
N PHE A 103 -4.30 8.92 -9.16
CA PHE A 103 -5.20 10.02 -8.83
C PHE A 103 -6.20 10.31 -9.96
N ASP A 104 -5.88 9.88 -11.18
CA ASP A 104 -6.74 9.98 -12.37
C ASP A 104 -7.24 8.60 -12.84
N ASN A 105 -7.14 7.57 -11.99
CA ASN A 105 -7.65 6.24 -12.33
C ASN A 105 -9.18 6.28 -12.55
N GLU A 106 -9.74 5.47 -13.45
CA GLU A 106 -11.18 5.42 -13.72
C GLU A 106 -12.01 5.03 -12.48
N SER A 107 -11.48 4.13 -11.63
CA SER A 107 -12.13 3.72 -10.39
C SER A 107 -12.06 4.82 -9.34
N ARG A 108 -13.23 5.30 -8.90
CA ARG A 108 -13.34 6.28 -7.79
C ARG A 108 -12.68 5.77 -6.51
N ASN A 109 -12.81 4.48 -6.21
CA ASN A 109 -12.23 3.91 -5.00
C ASN A 109 -10.70 3.97 -5.05
N VAL A 110 -10.11 3.60 -6.20
CA VAL A 110 -8.65 3.69 -6.41
C VAL A 110 -8.16 5.13 -6.29
N ARG A 111 -8.87 6.10 -6.89
CA ARG A 111 -8.52 7.53 -6.74
C ARG A 111 -8.53 7.98 -5.28
N VAL A 112 -9.64 7.73 -4.57
CA VAL A 112 -9.81 8.19 -3.19
C VAL A 112 -8.79 7.53 -2.25
N LEU A 113 -8.58 6.21 -2.40
CA LEU A 113 -7.63 5.49 -1.56
C LEU A 113 -6.19 5.90 -1.85
N SER A 114 -5.81 6.10 -3.12
CA SER A 114 -4.44 6.53 -3.46
C SER A 114 -4.12 7.92 -2.92
N ILE A 115 -5.06 8.87 -3.01
CA ILE A 115 -4.91 10.22 -2.42
C ILE A 115 -4.75 10.13 -0.89
N ARG A 116 -5.56 9.29 -0.22
CA ARG A 116 -5.45 9.06 1.22
C ARG A 116 -4.06 8.51 1.59
N VAL A 117 -3.65 7.42 0.93
CA VAL A 117 -2.35 6.78 1.20
C VAL A 117 -1.21 7.75 0.92
N PHE A 118 -1.30 8.59 -0.10
CA PHE A 118 -0.30 9.63 -0.38
C PHE A 118 -0.21 10.63 0.77
N GLY A 119 -1.34 11.06 1.33
CA GLY A 119 -1.40 11.88 2.54
C GLY A 119 -0.72 11.20 3.74
N ASP A 120 -0.97 9.91 3.96
CA ASP A 120 -0.33 9.13 5.02
C ASP A 120 1.21 9.10 4.83
N VAL A 121 1.69 8.93 3.60
CA VAL A 121 3.13 8.97 3.26
C VAL A 121 3.74 10.33 3.59
N MET A 122 3.04 11.43 3.29
CA MET A 122 3.50 12.79 3.63
C MET A 122 3.64 13.01 5.13
N MET A 123 2.74 12.43 5.91
CA MET A 123 2.78 12.56 7.38
C MET A 123 3.89 11.71 8.01
N LEU A 124 4.20 10.56 7.40
CA LEU A 124 5.10 9.57 7.96
C LEU A 124 6.55 9.65 7.44
N VAL A 125 6.82 10.41 6.37
CA VAL A 125 8.20 10.52 5.83
C VAL A 125 9.18 11.14 6.84
N GLU A 126 10.40 10.60 6.85
CA GLU A 126 11.55 11.18 7.57
C GLU A 126 11.86 12.61 7.10
N GLN A 127 12.56 13.39 7.93
CA GLN A 127 12.78 14.82 7.69
C GLN A 127 13.53 15.08 6.37
N GLU A 128 14.52 14.25 6.06
CA GLU A 128 15.37 14.31 4.88
C GLU A 128 14.53 14.19 3.58
N GLY A 129 13.47 13.38 3.61
CA GLY A 129 12.61 13.10 2.46
C GLY A 129 11.58 14.19 2.18
N ARG A 130 11.26 15.06 3.16
CA ARG A 130 10.19 16.08 3.03
C ARG A 130 10.41 17.04 1.87
N LYS A 131 11.66 17.45 1.64
CA LYS A 131 11.99 18.38 0.55
C LYS A 131 11.70 17.76 -0.82
N ALA A 132 12.11 16.51 -1.03
CA ALA A 132 11.87 15.80 -2.28
C ALA A 132 10.37 15.52 -2.47
N LEU A 133 9.68 15.12 -1.41
CA LEU A 133 8.25 14.86 -1.44
C LEU A 133 7.42 16.11 -1.79
N LYS A 134 7.90 17.30 -1.44
CA LYS A 134 7.26 18.57 -1.82
C LYS A 134 7.08 18.70 -3.35
N ALA A 135 8.03 18.21 -4.15
CA ALA A 135 7.90 18.24 -5.61
C ALA A 135 6.75 17.34 -6.09
N GLU A 136 6.66 16.11 -5.57
CA GLU A 136 5.56 15.19 -5.89
C GLU A 136 4.20 15.74 -5.44
N VAL A 137 4.13 16.43 -4.31
CA VAL A 137 2.90 17.10 -3.84
C VAL A 137 2.42 18.14 -4.84
N HIS A 138 3.30 19.03 -5.30
CA HIS A 138 2.89 20.06 -6.28
C HIS A 138 2.40 19.43 -7.57
N GLN A 139 3.09 18.39 -8.08
CA GLN A 139 2.66 17.69 -9.29
C GLN A 139 1.31 16.99 -9.10
N SER A 140 1.08 16.43 -7.92
CA SER A 140 -0.19 15.79 -7.58
C SER A 140 -1.34 16.79 -7.49
N LEU A 141 -1.10 17.99 -6.93
CA LEU A 141 -2.10 19.07 -6.88
C LEU A 141 -2.51 19.54 -8.27
N ILE A 142 -1.58 19.60 -9.23
CA ILE A 142 -1.89 19.95 -10.62
C ILE A 142 -2.91 18.96 -11.20
N LEU A 143 -2.67 17.65 -11.05
CA LEU A 143 -3.60 16.62 -11.53
C LEU A 143 -4.98 16.75 -10.89
N LEU A 144 -5.04 16.96 -9.58
CA LEU A 144 -6.31 17.09 -8.86
C LEU A 144 -7.10 18.34 -9.29
N VAL A 145 -6.42 19.46 -9.55
CA VAL A 145 -7.06 20.69 -10.03
C VAL A 145 -7.56 20.54 -11.46
N CYS A 146 -6.80 19.90 -12.35
CA CYS A 146 -7.28 19.62 -13.72
C CYS A 146 -8.55 18.77 -13.71
N HIS A 147 -8.59 17.70 -12.89
CA HIS A 147 -9.76 16.84 -12.76
C HIS A 147 -11.02 17.57 -12.24
N LEU A 148 -10.86 18.69 -11.53
CA LEU A 148 -11.98 19.53 -11.08
C LEU A 148 -12.52 20.44 -12.21
N HIS A 149 -11.72 20.77 -13.22
CA HIS A 149 -12.09 21.62 -14.34
C HIS A 149 -12.56 20.84 -15.58
N ASP A 150 -12.22 19.55 -15.69
CA ASP A 150 -12.65 18.67 -16.78
C ASP A 150 -14.07 18.08 -16.57
N LYS A 151 -14.87 18.64 -15.66
CA LYS A 151 -16.26 18.22 -15.37
C LYS A 151 -17.29 19.31 -15.63
#